data_AF-A0AAD4QTH9-F1
#
_entry.id   AF-A0AAD4QTH9-F1
#
_cell.length_a   1.000
_cell.length_b   1.000
_cell.length_c   1.000
_cell.angle_alpha   90.00
_cell.angle_beta   90.00
_cell.angle_gamma   90.00
#
_symmetry.space_group_name_H-M   'P 1'
#
loop_
_entity.id
_entity.type
_entity.pdbx_description
1 polymer ?
#
loop_
_entity_poly.entity_id
_entity_poly.type
_entity_poly.pdbx_seq_one_letter_code
_entity_poly.pdbx_strand_id
1 'polypeptide(L)'
;MIRIKMWVSRLNSLPTSHAMPAEWKYEIVSGFFVQDAPTGPSSSIGPTPEFFGLVSESWSQFVAEIDKLGFNSSESTSYKVLFLGRHGEGNHNVAEIKYGQKAWDEKWALLEGDGELTWGPDPHLTVIGEEQARNAHDAWKREVVRGAPVPQRFYCSPLTRAIRTFELTFKDVLPVHLQPIIVENCREEYGEHTCDSRRTRSEIQCDFPDFTFEEGFEEQDVLWSPERETKASVERRARLVLDRIFETDRDDTYISITTHSGWINAVLRVIGRGNYALPTGGLIVVVVKGSFLNG
;
A
#
# COMPACT_ATOMS: atom_id res chain seq x y z
N MET A 1 -36.85 -14.07 56.62
CA MET A 1 -35.87 -12.98 56.45
C MET A 1 -34.66 -13.55 55.73
N ILE A 2 -34.28 -12.94 54.60
CA ILE A 2 -33.07 -13.10 53.75
C ILE A 2 -33.54 -13.10 52.28
N ARG A 3 -33.36 -11.94 51.64
CA ARG A 3 -33.78 -11.62 50.28
C ARG A 3 -32.75 -12.14 49.27
N ILE A 4 -33.26 -12.81 48.24
CA ILE A 4 -32.53 -13.27 47.06
C ILE A 4 -32.15 -12.06 46.18
N LYS A 5 -30.92 -12.09 45.68
CA LYS A 5 -30.26 -11.05 44.87
C LYS A 5 -31.03 -10.74 43.58
N MET A 6 -31.47 -9.50 43.43
CA MET A 6 -31.73 -8.86 42.14
C MET A 6 -30.39 -8.39 41.55
N TRP A 7 -29.98 -8.98 40.43
CA TRP A 7 -28.97 -8.43 39.53
C TRP A 7 -29.52 -8.52 38.11
N VAL A 8 -30.34 -7.53 37.74
CA VAL A 8 -30.65 -7.17 36.36
C VAL A 8 -30.67 -5.64 36.32
N SER A 9 -30.17 -5.09 35.21
CA SER A 9 -30.10 -3.67 34.83
C SER A 9 -28.84 -2.88 35.26
N ARG A 10 -27.81 -2.95 34.40
CA ARG A 10 -27.07 -1.76 33.95
C ARG A 10 -26.88 -1.85 32.43
N LEU A 11 -27.99 -1.69 31.70
CA LEU A 11 -27.96 -1.13 30.35
C LEU A 11 -27.68 0.36 30.54
N ASN A 12 -26.39 0.72 30.56
CA ASN A 12 -26.00 2.11 30.39
C ASN A 12 -26.12 2.42 28.90
N SER A 13 -27.09 3.29 28.63
CA SER A 13 -27.32 4.04 27.41
C SER A 13 -26.02 4.54 26.76
N LEU A 14 -25.65 3.93 25.64
CA LEU A 14 -24.79 4.57 24.64
C LEU A 14 -25.68 5.50 23.80
N PRO A 15 -25.28 6.73 23.52
CA PRO A 15 -25.96 7.52 22.51
C PRO A 15 -25.74 6.86 21.15
N THR A 16 -26.81 6.29 20.59
CA THR A 16 -26.87 5.87 19.19
C THR A 16 -26.93 7.11 18.31
N SER A 17 -25.76 7.67 18.00
CA SER A 17 -25.54 8.27 16.68
C SER A 17 -24.49 7.41 15.97
N HIS A 18 -24.93 6.29 15.39
CA HIS A 18 -24.17 5.72 14.29
C HIS A 18 -24.36 6.71 13.14
N ALA A 19 -23.51 7.74 13.06
CA ALA A 19 -23.24 8.34 11.78
C ALA A 19 -22.80 7.18 10.90
N MET A 20 -23.56 6.90 9.83
CA MET A 20 -23.11 5.97 8.82
C MET A 20 -21.69 6.41 8.42
N PRO A 21 -20.70 5.51 8.37
CA PRO A 21 -19.36 5.90 7.96
C PRO A 21 -19.46 6.66 6.65
N ALA A 22 -18.71 7.75 6.57
CA ALA A 22 -18.55 8.58 5.38
C ALA A 22 -18.38 7.67 4.15
N GLU A 23 -19.39 7.64 3.27
CA GLU A 23 -19.38 6.69 2.16
C GLU A 23 -18.72 7.36 0.96
N TRP A 24 -17.46 7.03 0.73
CA TRP A 24 -16.74 7.45 -0.47
C TRP A 24 -16.86 6.44 -1.60
N LYS A 25 -17.14 6.93 -2.80
CA LYS A 25 -16.95 6.18 -4.05
C LYS A 25 -15.61 6.55 -4.65
N TYR A 26 -14.81 5.54 -5.01
CA TYR A 26 -13.52 5.72 -5.68
C TYR A 26 -13.57 5.22 -7.10
N GLU A 27 -12.98 5.99 -8.02
CA GLU A 27 -12.92 5.69 -9.45
C GLU A 27 -11.55 6.11 -9.99
N ILE A 28 -10.97 5.30 -10.87
CA ILE A 28 -9.77 5.69 -11.60
C ILE A 28 -10.12 6.77 -12.63
N VAL A 29 -9.26 7.77 -12.74
CA VAL A 29 -9.24 8.70 -13.88
C VAL A 29 -8.14 8.24 -14.82
N SER A 30 -8.53 7.59 -15.91
CA SER A 30 -7.59 6.99 -16.86
C SER A 30 -7.12 7.97 -17.94
N GLY A 31 -6.06 7.57 -18.65
CA GLY A 31 -5.51 8.29 -19.81
C GLY A 31 -4.23 9.06 -19.48
N PHE A 32 -3.80 9.05 -18.22
CA PHE A 32 -2.56 9.69 -17.80
C PHE A 32 -1.36 8.76 -17.93
N PHE A 33 -1.53 7.47 -17.62
CA PHE A 33 -0.43 6.52 -17.55
C PHE A 33 -0.64 5.34 -18.50
N VAL A 34 0.43 4.84 -19.11
CA VAL A 34 0.39 3.66 -20.01
C VAL A 34 -0.10 2.41 -19.28
N GLN A 35 -0.02 2.39 -17.95
CA GLN A 35 -0.52 1.33 -17.08
C GLN A 35 -2.04 1.41 -16.84
N ASP A 36 -2.76 2.46 -17.23
CA ASP A 36 -4.20 2.60 -16.95
C ASP A 36 -5.04 1.54 -17.69
N ALA A 37 -4.70 1.29 -18.95
CA ALA A 37 -5.34 0.29 -19.81
C ALA A 37 -4.29 -0.36 -20.72
N PRO A 38 -3.44 -1.26 -20.17
CA PRO A 38 -2.31 -1.80 -20.91
C PRO A 38 -2.82 -2.64 -22.09
N THR A 39 -2.29 -2.36 -23.29
CA THR A 39 -2.62 -3.10 -24.53
C THR A 39 -1.78 -4.37 -24.72
N GLY A 40 -0.90 -4.68 -23.76
CA GLY A 40 0.01 -5.83 -23.76
C GLY A 40 0.39 -6.28 -22.35
N PRO A 41 1.26 -7.29 -22.20
CA PRO A 41 1.68 -7.79 -20.88
C PRO A 41 2.42 -6.69 -20.11
N SER A 42 2.19 -6.58 -18.80
CA SER A 42 2.85 -5.58 -17.95
C SER A 42 4.38 -5.62 -18.02
N SER A 43 4.95 -6.80 -18.29
CA SER A 43 6.39 -7.00 -18.47
C SER A 43 7.00 -6.17 -19.60
N SER A 44 6.22 -5.76 -20.61
CA SER A 44 6.72 -4.88 -21.69
C SER A 44 6.87 -3.42 -21.27
N ILE A 45 6.17 -2.99 -20.21
CA ILE A 45 6.30 -1.64 -19.64
C ILE A 45 7.48 -1.59 -18.65
N GLY A 46 7.75 -2.71 -17.98
CA GLY A 46 8.83 -2.82 -17.00
C GLY A 46 8.47 -2.25 -15.61
N PRO A 47 9.40 -2.34 -14.64
CA PRO A 47 9.15 -1.93 -13.26
C PRO A 47 9.09 -0.42 -13.08
N THR A 48 9.95 0.33 -13.77
CA THR A 48 10.13 1.78 -13.59
C THR A 48 10.32 2.47 -14.96
N PRO A 49 9.27 2.53 -15.81
CA PRO A 49 9.34 3.20 -17.11
C PRO A 49 9.70 4.69 -16.96
N GLU A 50 10.20 5.31 -18.04
CA GLU A 50 10.42 6.76 -18.07
C GLU A 50 9.13 7.53 -17.75
N PHE A 51 9.27 8.66 -17.05
CA PHE A 51 8.13 9.43 -16.53
C PHE A 51 7.13 8.60 -15.71
N PHE A 52 7.57 7.48 -15.15
CA PHE A 52 6.71 6.50 -14.48
C PHE A 52 5.54 6.01 -15.33
N GLY A 53 5.66 6.11 -16.65
CA GLY A 53 4.64 5.72 -17.62
C GLY A 53 3.67 6.85 -17.99
N LEU A 54 3.94 8.09 -17.60
CA LEU A 54 3.12 9.24 -17.98
C LEU A 54 3.10 9.42 -19.51
N VAL A 55 1.91 9.40 -20.11
CA VAL A 55 1.71 9.42 -21.56
C VAL A 55 2.16 10.74 -22.20
N SER A 56 1.99 11.86 -21.50
CA SER A 56 2.37 13.19 -22.01
C SER A 56 3.87 13.46 -21.96
N GLU A 57 4.63 12.64 -21.22
CA GLU A 57 6.07 12.85 -20.95
C GLU A 57 6.38 14.28 -20.41
N SER A 58 5.41 14.90 -19.75
CA SER A 58 5.51 16.28 -19.24
C SER A 58 4.86 16.40 -17.87
N TRP A 59 5.69 16.40 -16.82
CA TRP A 59 5.22 16.54 -15.45
C TRP A 59 4.50 17.86 -15.19
N SER A 60 4.95 18.96 -15.81
CA SER A 60 4.26 20.25 -15.69
C SER A 60 2.87 20.23 -16.31
N GLN A 61 2.70 19.54 -17.45
CA GLN A 61 1.36 19.36 -18.05
C GLN A 61 0.49 18.49 -17.15
N PHE A 62 1.03 17.39 -16.64
CA PHE A 62 0.32 16.50 -15.71
C PHE A 62 -0.19 17.25 -14.48
N VAL A 63 0.69 18.00 -13.80
CA VAL A 63 0.32 18.79 -12.61
C VAL A 63 -0.79 19.79 -12.94
N ALA A 64 -0.68 20.52 -14.06
CA ALA A 64 -1.71 21.47 -14.49
C ALA A 64 -3.07 20.79 -14.78
N GLU A 65 -3.05 19.56 -15.32
CA GLU A 65 -4.26 18.78 -15.56
C GLU A 65 -4.89 18.29 -14.24
N ILE A 66 -4.09 17.86 -13.26
CA ILE A 66 -4.58 17.50 -11.92
C ILE A 66 -5.18 18.70 -11.20
N ASP A 67 -4.50 19.87 -11.23
CA ASP A 67 -5.01 21.11 -10.64
C ASP A 67 -6.33 21.53 -11.29
N LYS A 68 -6.44 21.37 -12.62
CA LYS A 68 -7.68 21.63 -13.35
C LYS A 68 -8.81 20.67 -12.96
N LEU A 69 -8.52 19.40 -12.69
CA LEU A 69 -9.53 18.47 -12.19
C LEU A 69 -10.05 18.90 -10.82
N GLY A 70 -9.15 19.29 -9.90
CA GLY A 70 -9.51 19.80 -8.59
C GLY A 70 -10.30 21.12 -8.65
N PHE A 71 -9.88 22.07 -9.48
CA PHE A 71 -10.56 23.37 -9.60
C PHE A 71 -11.99 23.26 -10.16
N ASN A 72 -12.24 22.29 -11.05
CA ASN A 72 -13.56 22.08 -11.66
C ASN A 72 -14.44 21.09 -10.87
N SER A 73 -14.00 20.61 -9.70
CA SER A 73 -14.74 19.63 -8.91
C SER A 73 -15.78 20.30 -8.01
N SER A 74 -16.82 19.54 -7.64
CA SER A 74 -17.71 19.95 -6.55
C SER A 74 -16.99 19.81 -5.20
N GLU A 75 -17.51 20.46 -4.15
CA GLU A 75 -16.99 20.29 -2.77
C GLU A 75 -17.02 18.83 -2.30
N SER A 76 -17.89 18.01 -2.86
CA SER A 76 -18.01 16.56 -2.60
C SER A 76 -17.05 15.69 -3.43
N THR A 77 -16.20 16.29 -4.27
CA THR A 77 -15.29 15.56 -5.17
C THR A 77 -13.85 16.01 -4.94
N SER A 78 -12.96 15.04 -4.78
CA SER A 78 -11.51 15.28 -4.67
C SER A 78 -10.74 14.33 -5.58
N TYR A 79 -9.51 14.73 -5.94
CA TYR A 79 -8.61 13.94 -6.77
C TYR A 79 -7.28 13.75 -6.04
N LYS A 80 -6.79 12.51 -6.05
CA LYS A 80 -5.51 12.12 -5.47
C LYS A 80 -4.68 11.39 -6.52
N VAL A 81 -3.38 11.57 -6.48
CA VAL A 81 -2.41 10.84 -7.30
C VAL A 81 -1.65 9.90 -6.39
N LEU A 82 -1.79 8.59 -6.62
CA LEU A 82 -1.14 7.56 -5.81
C LEU A 82 0.05 6.97 -6.56
N PHE A 83 1.23 7.09 -5.98
CA PHE A 83 2.46 6.41 -6.39
C PHE A 83 2.58 5.10 -5.60
N LEU A 84 2.16 3.99 -6.21
CA LEU A 84 2.11 2.68 -5.57
C LEU A 84 3.36 1.86 -5.92
N GLY A 85 4.26 1.69 -4.95
CA GLY A 85 5.49 0.91 -5.10
C GLY A 85 5.33 -0.51 -4.58
N ARG A 86 5.65 -1.52 -5.40
CA ARG A 86 5.78 -2.90 -4.93
C ARG A 86 7.18 -3.10 -4.36
N HIS A 87 7.29 -3.79 -3.22
CA HIS A 87 8.58 -4.16 -2.64
C HIS A 87 9.50 -4.87 -3.66
N GLY A 88 10.81 -4.72 -3.50
CA GLY A 88 11.82 -5.48 -4.24
C GLY A 88 11.73 -6.98 -3.95
N GLU A 89 12.40 -7.80 -4.74
CA GLU A 89 12.44 -9.26 -4.54
C GLU A 89 12.85 -9.62 -3.09
N GLY A 90 12.01 -10.39 -2.42
CA GLY A 90 12.32 -11.01 -1.14
C GLY A 90 12.58 -12.51 -1.27
N ASN A 91 13.12 -13.11 -0.22
CA ASN A 91 13.39 -14.56 -0.19
C ASN A 91 12.14 -15.41 -0.51
N HIS A 92 10.95 -14.97 -0.10
CA HIS A 92 9.69 -15.66 -0.46
C HIS A 92 9.42 -15.68 -1.97
N ASN A 93 9.79 -14.64 -2.71
CA ASN A 93 9.63 -14.62 -4.17
C ASN A 93 10.59 -15.61 -4.84
N VAL A 94 11.84 -15.68 -4.35
CA VAL A 94 12.82 -16.68 -4.83
C VAL A 94 12.31 -18.09 -4.56
N ALA A 95 11.75 -18.34 -3.38
CA ALA A 95 11.19 -19.64 -3.02
C ALA A 95 9.96 -20.00 -3.88
N GLU A 96 9.03 -19.07 -4.09
CA GLU A 96 7.88 -19.26 -4.99
C GLU A 96 8.33 -19.62 -6.41
N ILE A 97 9.37 -18.94 -6.94
CA ILE A 97 9.95 -19.26 -8.25
C ILE A 97 10.62 -20.64 -8.24
N LYS A 98 11.40 -20.96 -7.20
CA LYS A 98 12.14 -22.24 -7.04
C LYS A 98 11.19 -23.43 -7.05
N TYR A 99 10.05 -23.33 -6.37
CA TYR A 99 9.13 -24.44 -6.16
C TYR A 99 7.91 -24.42 -7.09
N GLY A 100 7.62 -23.28 -7.70
CA GLY A 100 6.40 -23.05 -8.47
C GLY A 100 5.20 -22.80 -7.56
N GLN A 101 4.28 -21.96 -8.05
CA GLN A 101 3.12 -21.46 -7.31
C GLN A 101 2.32 -22.56 -6.58
N LYS A 102 2.01 -23.67 -7.26
CA LYS A 102 1.21 -24.74 -6.66
C LYS A 102 1.88 -25.35 -5.42
N ALA A 103 3.16 -25.71 -5.52
CA ALA A 103 3.88 -26.31 -4.40
C ALA A 103 4.19 -25.28 -3.31
N TRP A 104 4.34 -24.02 -3.70
CA TRP A 104 4.45 -22.90 -2.78
C TRP A 104 3.19 -22.79 -1.90
N ASP A 105 2.02 -22.63 -2.53
CA ASP A 105 0.74 -22.46 -1.83
C ASP A 105 0.38 -23.70 -0.97
N GLU A 106 0.59 -24.92 -1.49
CA GLU A 106 0.20 -26.15 -0.79
C GLU A 106 1.17 -26.57 0.34
N LYS A 107 2.40 -26.04 0.38
CA LYS A 107 3.43 -26.52 1.30
C LYS A 107 4.41 -25.45 1.75
N TRP A 108 5.16 -24.86 0.82
CA TRP A 108 6.36 -24.10 1.20
C TRP A 108 6.03 -22.77 1.87
N ALA A 109 4.93 -22.13 1.48
CA ALA A 109 4.44 -20.92 2.12
C ALA A 109 4.03 -21.15 3.59
N LEU A 110 3.67 -22.38 3.96
CA LEU A 110 3.31 -22.79 5.32
C LEU A 110 4.53 -23.00 6.24
N LEU A 111 5.73 -23.00 5.66
CA LEU A 111 7.01 -23.17 6.36
C LEU A 111 7.77 -21.85 6.37
N GLU A 112 8.76 -21.72 7.25
CA GLU A 112 9.60 -20.54 7.37
C GLU A 112 10.83 -20.58 6.43
N GLY A 113 11.13 -21.74 5.85
CA GLY A 113 12.28 -21.96 4.98
C GLY A 113 12.46 -23.42 4.57
N ASP A 114 13.50 -23.69 3.78
CA ASP A 114 13.92 -25.04 3.36
C ASP A 114 15.28 -25.49 3.96
N GLY A 115 15.88 -24.67 4.82
CA GLY A 115 17.21 -24.87 5.39
C GLY A 115 18.35 -24.24 4.58
N GLU A 116 18.09 -23.79 3.35
CA GLU A 116 19.00 -22.97 2.53
C GLU A 116 18.56 -21.50 2.51
N LEU A 117 17.25 -21.28 2.45
CA LEU A 117 16.59 -19.99 2.35
C LEU A 117 15.53 -19.86 3.45
N THR A 118 15.54 -18.71 4.14
CA THR A 118 14.51 -18.34 5.11
C THR A 118 13.62 -17.28 4.49
N TRP A 119 12.32 -17.58 4.39
CA TRP A 119 11.30 -16.67 3.84
C TRP A 119 10.19 -16.33 4.83
N GLY A 120 10.23 -16.83 6.06
CA GLY A 120 9.29 -16.46 7.11
C GLY A 120 9.89 -16.55 8.52
N PRO A 121 9.31 -15.85 9.49
CA PRO A 121 8.39 -14.74 9.29
C PRO A 121 9.09 -13.51 8.67
N ASP A 122 8.30 -12.59 8.10
CA ASP A 122 8.72 -11.27 7.61
C ASP A 122 10.08 -11.20 6.87
N PRO A 123 10.21 -11.83 5.68
CA PRO A 123 11.48 -11.97 5.01
C PRO A 123 12.09 -10.63 4.59
N HIS A 124 13.41 -10.57 4.67
CA HIS A 124 14.21 -9.49 4.09
C HIS A 124 14.21 -9.52 2.55
N LEU A 125 14.63 -8.40 1.97
CA LEU A 125 14.96 -8.33 0.54
C LEU A 125 16.19 -9.19 0.23
N THR A 126 16.24 -9.71 -0.99
CA THR A 126 17.47 -10.26 -1.57
C THR A 126 18.39 -9.11 -2.00
N VAL A 127 19.64 -9.42 -2.37
CA VAL A 127 20.53 -8.44 -3.02
C VAL A 127 19.90 -7.89 -4.30
N ILE A 128 19.19 -8.73 -5.06
CA ILE A 128 18.44 -8.32 -6.25
C ILE A 128 17.31 -7.38 -5.86
N GLY A 129 16.54 -7.69 -4.81
CA GLY A 129 15.46 -6.83 -4.34
C GLY A 129 15.93 -5.46 -3.87
N GLU A 130 17.07 -5.39 -3.19
CA GLU A 130 17.68 -4.10 -2.85
C GLU A 130 18.10 -3.32 -4.09
N GLU A 131 18.63 -4.00 -5.12
CA GLU A 131 19.01 -3.35 -6.37
C GLU A 131 17.79 -2.84 -7.14
N GLN A 132 16.68 -3.57 -7.12
CA GLN A 132 15.42 -3.11 -7.69
C GLN A 132 14.93 -1.84 -6.98
N ALA A 133 15.05 -1.76 -5.65
CA ALA A 133 14.73 -0.54 -4.90
C ALA A 133 15.67 0.64 -5.27
N ARG A 134 16.96 0.38 -5.49
CA ARG A 134 17.91 1.40 -5.99
C ARG A 134 17.62 1.85 -7.42
N ASN A 135 17.13 0.96 -8.28
CA ASN A 135 16.66 1.35 -9.61
C ASN A 135 15.43 2.28 -9.53
N ALA A 136 14.53 2.05 -8.57
CA ALA A 136 13.41 2.97 -8.31
C ALA A 136 13.89 4.32 -7.75
N HIS A 137 14.92 4.33 -6.90
CA HIS A 137 15.59 5.56 -6.45
C HIS A 137 16.14 6.39 -7.60
N ASP A 138 16.89 5.75 -8.51
CA ASP A 138 17.45 6.44 -9.69
C ASP A 138 16.36 6.99 -10.60
N ALA A 139 15.24 6.27 -10.73
CA ALA A 139 14.07 6.75 -11.43
C ALA A 139 13.47 8.00 -10.75
N TRP A 140 13.26 7.98 -9.43
CA TRP A 140 12.79 9.15 -8.68
C TRP A 140 13.71 10.35 -8.84
N LYS A 141 15.04 10.18 -8.68
CA LYS A 141 15.98 11.30 -8.87
C LYS A 141 15.88 11.91 -10.25
N ARG A 142 15.80 11.06 -11.29
CA ARG A 142 15.66 11.53 -12.67
C ARG A 142 14.35 12.29 -12.87
N GLU A 143 13.22 11.73 -12.41
CA GLU A 143 11.91 12.33 -12.64
C GLU A 143 11.68 13.61 -11.82
N VAL A 144 12.21 13.69 -10.59
CA VAL A 144 12.18 14.92 -9.79
C VAL A 144 12.93 16.06 -10.49
N VAL A 145 14.09 15.78 -11.10
CA VAL A 145 14.82 16.78 -11.92
C VAL A 145 14.01 17.21 -13.15
N ARG A 146 13.19 16.30 -13.69
CA ARG A 146 12.25 16.58 -14.79
C ARG A 146 10.95 17.28 -14.33
N GLY A 147 10.83 17.60 -13.04
CA GLY A 147 9.68 18.33 -12.48
C GLY A 147 8.55 17.44 -11.98
N ALA A 148 8.79 16.14 -11.73
CA ALA A 148 7.78 15.28 -11.11
C ALA A 148 7.35 15.85 -9.75
N PRO A 149 6.04 15.83 -9.44
CA PRO A 149 5.56 16.24 -8.12
C PRO A 149 6.06 15.24 -7.07
N VAL A 150 6.79 15.75 -6.09
CA VAL A 150 7.22 14.95 -4.94
C VAL A 150 5.99 14.68 -4.05
N PRO A 151 5.73 13.42 -3.65
CA PRO A 151 4.63 13.12 -2.74
C PRO A 151 4.70 13.92 -1.44
N GLN A 152 3.54 14.36 -0.96
CA GLN A 152 3.40 15.12 0.29
C GLN A 152 3.21 14.19 1.50
N ARG A 153 2.70 12.99 1.24
CA ARG A 153 2.48 11.94 2.25
C ARG A 153 3.09 10.62 1.78
N PHE A 154 3.67 9.89 2.73
CA PHE A 154 4.32 8.61 2.51
C PHE A 154 3.77 7.56 3.46
N TYR A 155 3.16 6.52 2.90
CA TYR A 155 2.69 5.36 3.61
C TYR A 155 3.54 4.13 3.28
N CYS A 156 3.73 3.26 4.26
CA CYS A 156 4.45 2.02 4.07
C CYS A 156 3.74 0.87 4.77
N SER A 157 3.80 -0.32 4.17
CA SER A 157 3.46 -1.56 4.85
C SER A 157 4.37 -1.80 6.06
N PRO A 158 3.89 -2.48 7.13
CA PRO A 158 4.73 -2.88 8.26
C PRO A 158 5.69 -4.04 7.97
N LEU A 159 5.62 -4.68 6.79
CA LEU A 159 6.49 -5.81 6.47
C LEU A 159 7.88 -5.31 6.04
N THR A 160 8.93 -5.90 6.60
CA THR A 160 10.33 -5.48 6.52
C THR A 160 10.80 -5.28 5.08
N ARG A 161 10.41 -6.16 4.17
CA ARG A 161 10.70 -6.03 2.72
C ARG A 161 10.19 -4.73 2.10
N ALA A 162 9.02 -4.26 2.50
CA ALA A 162 8.44 -3.02 1.99
C ALA A 162 9.13 -1.80 2.61
N ILE A 163 9.38 -1.83 3.92
CA ILE A 163 10.08 -0.75 4.63
C ILE A 163 11.50 -0.57 4.07
N ARG A 164 12.23 -1.67 3.87
CA ARG A 164 13.57 -1.64 3.27
C ARG A 164 13.55 -1.14 1.83
N THR A 165 12.53 -1.51 1.05
CA THR A 165 12.35 -0.98 -0.31
C THR A 165 12.14 0.54 -0.27
N PHE A 166 11.31 1.02 0.66
CA PHE A 166 11.07 2.44 0.84
C PHE A 166 12.36 3.19 1.15
N GLU A 167 13.12 2.75 2.17
CA GLU A 167 14.37 3.39 2.58
C GLU A 167 15.32 3.56 1.40
N LEU A 168 15.54 2.49 0.64
CA LEU A 168 16.45 2.50 -0.50
C LEU A 168 15.92 3.38 -1.64
N THR A 169 14.61 3.35 -1.90
CA THR A 169 13.97 4.14 -2.96
C THR A 169 14.06 5.65 -2.66
N PHE A 170 13.77 6.03 -1.42
CA PHE A 170 13.61 7.44 -1.05
C PHE A 170 14.80 8.05 -0.31
N LYS A 171 15.88 7.29 -0.08
CA LYS A 171 17.15 7.84 0.43
C LYS A 171 17.54 9.08 -0.39
N ASP A 172 17.82 10.19 0.27
CA ASP A 172 18.20 11.48 -0.36
C ASP A 172 17.16 12.08 -1.36
N VAL A 173 15.99 11.46 -1.53
CA VAL A 173 14.85 11.97 -2.33
C VAL A 173 13.76 12.50 -1.40
N LEU A 174 13.55 11.84 -0.26
CA LEU A 174 12.56 12.23 0.73
C LEU A 174 12.86 13.63 1.28
N PRO A 175 11.87 14.55 1.28
CA PRO A 175 12.04 15.83 1.97
C PRO A 175 12.33 15.62 3.45
N VAL A 176 13.37 16.30 3.97
CA VAL A 176 13.91 16.11 5.34
C VAL A 176 12.86 16.25 6.46
N HIS A 177 11.77 16.97 6.21
CA HIS A 177 10.71 17.22 7.19
C HIS A 177 9.60 16.17 7.18
N LEU A 178 9.60 15.24 6.22
CA LEU A 178 8.56 14.22 6.09
C LEU A 178 9.06 12.90 6.69
N GLN A 179 8.26 12.34 7.60
CA GLN A 179 8.46 10.99 8.12
C GLN A 179 7.42 10.05 7.50
N PRO A 180 7.84 8.92 6.92
CA PRO A 180 6.91 7.90 6.45
C PRO A 180 6.13 7.28 7.61
N ILE A 181 4.87 6.96 7.35
CA ILE A 181 3.96 6.35 8.33
C ILE A 181 3.74 4.89 7.95
N ILE A 182 4.03 3.99 8.89
CA ILE A 182 3.69 2.58 8.81
C ILE A 182 2.19 2.43 9.10
N VAL A 183 1.48 1.86 8.14
CA VAL A 183 0.04 1.64 8.18
C VAL A 183 -0.23 0.14 8.06
N GLU A 184 -0.83 -0.46 9.09
CA GLU A 184 -1.10 -1.90 9.20
C GLU A 184 -1.91 -2.36 7.98
N ASN A 185 -2.92 -1.58 7.58
CA ASN A 185 -3.77 -1.91 6.45
C ASN A 185 -3.05 -1.87 5.09
N CYS A 186 -1.81 -1.37 4.98
CA CYS A 186 -0.99 -1.43 3.76
C CYS A 186 -0.23 -2.76 3.60
N ARG A 187 -0.37 -3.72 4.52
CA ARG A 187 0.28 -5.05 4.42
C ARG A 187 -0.30 -5.93 3.33
N GLU A 188 0.52 -6.90 2.90
CA GLU A 188 0.09 -8.00 2.03
C GLU A 188 -1.04 -8.79 2.68
N GLU A 189 -1.74 -9.57 1.88
CA GLU A 189 -2.62 -10.63 2.38
C GLU A 189 -1.95 -11.41 3.51
N TYR A 190 -2.62 -11.50 4.66
CA TYR A 190 -2.08 -12.19 5.83
C TYR A 190 -2.68 -13.58 6.01
N GLY A 191 -2.07 -14.32 6.92
CA GLY A 191 -2.45 -15.67 7.29
C GLY A 191 -2.03 -16.73 6.29
N GLU A 192 -2.04 -17.98 6.76
CA GLU A 192 -1.56 -19.21 6.11
C GLU A 192 -0.06 -19.15 5.72
N HIS A 193 0.33 -18.18 4.89
CA HIS A 193 1.69 -17.94 4.46
C HIS A 193 2.51 -17.28 5.57
N THR A 194 3.58 -17.94 6.02
CA THR A 194 4.46 -17.47 7.11
C THR A 194 5.18 -16.18 6.75
N CYS A 195 5.50 -15.97 5.47
CA CYS A 195 6.15 -14.77 4.97
C CYS A 195 5.33 -13.49 5.17
N ASP A 196 4.02 -13.63 5.42
CA ASP A 196 3.11 -12.52 5.63
C ASP A 196 2.85 -12.26 7.12
N SER A 197 3.51 -12.97 8.03
CA SER A 197 3.54 -12.64 9.46
C SER A 197 4.58 -11.54 9.70
N ARG A 198 4.16 -10.40 10.27
CA ARG A 198 5.06 -9.27 10.56
C ARG A 198 5.79 -9.45 11.89
N ARG A 199 6.95 -8.81 12.01
CA ARG A 199 7.65 -8.66 13.29
C ARG A 199 6.88 -7.77 14.27
N THR A 200 7.35 -7.75 15.52
CA THR A 200 6.77 -6.87 16.53
C THR A 200 7.00 -5.40 16.19
N ARG A 201 6.12 -4.52 16.67
CA ARG A 201 6.27 -3.07 16.49
C ARG A 201 7.62 -2.59 17.04
N SER A 202 8.05 -3.08 18.19
CA SER A 202 9.32 -2.68 18.79
C SER A 202 10.54 -3.11 17.96
N GLU A 203 10.53 -4.31 17.38
CA GLU A 203 11.60 -4.76 16.48
C GLU A 203 11.66 -3.93 15.21
N ILE A 204 10.49 -3.65 14.59
CA ILE A 204 10.41 -2.79 13.40
C ILE A 204 10.92 -1.38 13.73
N GLN A 205 10.50 -0.79 14.86
CA GLN A 205 10.94 0.55 15.27
C GLN A 205 12.45 0.61 15.53
N CYS A 206 13.03 -0.46 16.08
CA CYS A 206 14.47 -0.58 16.35
C CYS A 206 15.28 -0.56 15.06
N ASP A 207 14.84 -1.31 14.05
CA ASP A 207 15.51 -1.41 12.76
C ASP A 207 15.28 -0.18 11.87
N PHE A 208 14.12 0.47 12.01
CA PHE A 208 13.66 1.56 11.15
C PHE A 208 13.24 2.79 12.00
N PRO A 209 14.19 3.46 12.68
CA PRO A 209 13.90 4.53 13.63
C PRO A 209 13.30 5.79 12.99
N ASP A 210 13.48 5.97 11.68
CA ASP A 210 13.00 7.14 10.95
C ASP A 210 11.52 7.04 10.52
N PHE A 211 10.88 5.89 10.77
CA PHE A 211 9.46 5.67 10.52
C PHE A 211 8.64 5.92 11.78
N THR A 212 7.41 6.40 11.55
CA THR A 212 6.37 6.49 12.58
C THR A 212 5.32 5.43 12.33
N PHE A 213 4.59 5.03 13.38
CA PHE A 213 3.46 4.12 13.25
C PHE A 213 2.14 4.90 13.33
N GLU A 214 1.11 4.40 12.67
CA GLU A 214 -0.24 4.94 12.87
C GLU A 214 -0.72 4.79 14.32
N GLU A 215 -1.67 5.64 14.70
CA GLU A 215 -2.28 5.56 16.03
C GLU A 215 -2.94 4.20 16.26
N GLY A 216 -2.70 3.61 17.43
CA GLY A 216 -3.26 2.31 17.79
C GLY A 216 -2.56 1.10 17.16
N PHE A 217 -1.39 1.27 16.55
CA PHE A 217 -0.64 0.15 15.98
C PHE A 217 -0.25 -0.89 17.04
N GLU A 218 -0.67 -2.14 16.83
CA GLU A 218 -0.50 -3.25 17.78
C GLU A 218 0.96 -3.71 17.90
N GLU A 219 1.38 -4.06 19.11
CA GLU A 219 2.75 -4.54 19.36
C GLU A 219 3.02 -5.86 18.64
N GLN A 220 2.12 -6.83 18.77
CA GLN A 220 2.22 -8.15 18.16
C GLN A 220 1.43 -8.20 16.84
N ASP A 221 1.75 -9.15 15.97
CA ASP A 221 0.92 -9.43 14.79
C ASP A 221 -0.34 -10.19 15.20
N VAL A 222 -1.40 -9.46 15.55
CA VAL A 222 -2.70 -10.03 15.93
C VAL A 222 -3.57 -10.43 14.73
N LEU A 223 -3.15 -10.10 13.50
CA LEU A 223 -3.93 -10.34 12.28
C LEU A 223 -3.53 -11.62 11.55
N TRP A 224 -2.26 -12.01 11.64
CA TRP A 224 -1.81 -13.27 11.05
C TRP A 224 -2.45 -14.46 11.77
N SER A 225 -3.03 -15.37 10.98
CA SER A 225 -3.71 -16.56 11.49
C SER A 225 -3.46 -17.77 10.57
N PRO A 226 -3.79 -19.00 10.98
CA PRO A 226 -3.73 -20.15 10.08
C PRO A 226 -4.65 -20.07 8.86
N GLU A 227 -5.62 -19.14 8.83
CA GLU A 227 -6.54 -18.94 7.71
C GLU A 227 -6.04 -17.83 6.77
N ARG A 228 -5.99 -18.10 5.47
CA ARG A 228 -5.62 -17.11 4.45
C ARG A 228 -6.69 -16.03 4.31
N GLU A 229 -6.27 -14.78 4.27
CA GLU A 229 -7.17 -13.67 4.03
C GLU A 229 -7.85 -13.74 2.64
N THR A 230 -9.16 -13.49 2.62
CA THR A 230 -9.93 -13.43 1.37
C THR A 230 -9.64 -12.15 0.59
N LYS A 231 -9.68 -12.20 -0.75
CA LYS A 231 -9.49 -11.01 -1.60
C LYS A 231 -10.48 -9.87 -1.29
N ALA A 232 -11.72 -10.20 -0.89
CA ALA A 232 -12.72 -9.22 -0.47
C ALA A 232 -12.34 -8.50 0.84
N SER A 233 -11.63 -9.18 1.76
CA SER A 233 -11.09 -8.55 2.96
C SER A 233 -9.96 -7.58 2.62
N VAL A 234 -9.04 -7.97 1.73
CA VAL A 234 -7.96 -7.10 1.24
C VAL A 234 -8.52 -5.83 0.58
N GLU A 235 -9.56 -5.96 -0.25
CA GLU A 235 -10.25 -4.82 -0.86
C GLU A 235 -10.90 -3.90 0.17
N ARG A 236 -11.47 -4.45 1.24
CA ARG A 236 -12.00 -3.66 2.35
C ARG A 236 -10.89 -2.87 3.05
N ARG A 237 -9.74 -3.51 3.34
CA ARG A 237 -8.59 -2.81 3.95
C ARG A 237 -7.99 -1.75 3.03
N ALA A 238 -7.86 -2.06 1.74
CA ALA A 238 -7.42 -1.09 0.74
C ALA A 238 -8.35 0.13 0.70
N ARG A 239 -9.67 -0.09 0.77
CA ARG A 239 -10.66 0.98 0.88
C ARG A 239 -10.49 1.81 2.15
N LEU A 240 -10.25 1.21 3.31
CA LEU A 240 -10.00 1.95 4.56
C LEU A 240 -8.77 2.89 4.46
N VAL A 241 -7.73 2.49 3.72
CA VAL A 241 -6.58 3.36 3.46
C VAL A 241 -6.95 4.49 2.51
N LEU A 242 -7.78 4.25 1.50
CA LEU A 242 -8.32 5.33 0.66
C LEU A 242 -9.19 6.28 1.49
N ASP A 243 -10.07 5.77 2.34
CA ASP A 243 -10.91 6.59 3.24
C ASP A 243 -10.03 7.49 4.11
N ARG A 244 -8.98 6.94 4.72
CA ARG A 244 -7.97 7.74 5.43
C ARG A 244 -7.38 8.86 4.57
N ILE A 245 -6.94 8.55 3.35
CA ILE A 245 -6.33 9.54 2.43
C ILE A 245 -7.32 10.66 2.08
N PHE A 246 -8.57 10.30 1.77
CA PHE A 246 -9.59 11.27 1.33
C PHE A 246 -10.21 12.05 2.50
N GLU A 247 -10.19 11.51 3.72
CA GLU A 247 -10.78 12.16 4.89
C GLU A 247 -9.78 12.94 5.74
N THR A 248 -8.57 12.39 5.93
CA THR A 248 -7.54 12.94 6.83
C THR A 248 -6.52 13.76 6.06
N ASP A 249 -6.05 13.27 4.92
CA ASP A 249 -5.01 13.92 4.11
C ASP A 249 -5.62 14.82 3.01
N ARG A 250 -6.66 15.59 3.34
CA ARG A 250 -7.46 16.34 2.35
C ARG A 250 -6.62 17.29 1.50
N ASP A 251 -5.61 17.91 2.11
CA ASP A 251 -4.73 18.89 1.47
C ASP A 251 -3.57 18.25 0.67
N ASP A 252 -3.34 16.94 0.83
CA ASP A 252 -2.26 16.23 0.14
C ASP A 252 -2.77 15.62 -1.17
N THR A 253 -2.33 16.13 -2.33
CA THR A 253 -2.73 15.61 -3.64
C THR A 253 -1.91 14.38 -4.05
N TYR A 254 -0.61 14.38 -3.77
CA TYR A 254 0.35 13.37 -4.21
C TYR A 254 0.76 12.50 -3.03
N ILE A 255 0.42 11.21 -3.08
CA ILE A 255 0.63 10.25 -1.99
C ILE A 255 1.49 9.10 -2.51
N SER A 256 2.51 8.69 -1.78
CA SER A 256 3.26 7.47 -2.08
C SER A 256 2.92 6.37 -1.08
N ILE A 257 2.77 5.14 -1.58
CA ILE A 257 2.51 3.95 -0.77
C ILE A 257 3.47 2.84 -1.20
N THR A 258 4.38 2.41 -0.33
CA THR A 258 5.26 1.25 -0.57
C THR A 258 4.70 0.00 0.10
N THR A 259 4.40 -1.03 -0.69
CA THR A 259 3.54 -2.15 -0.30
C THR A 259 3.76 -3.37 -1.23
N HIS A 260 2.74 -4.18 -1.48
CA HIS A 260 2.82 -5.53 -2.03
C HIS A 260 1.83 -5.73 -3.19
N SER A 261 2.02 -6.82 -3.94
CA SER A 261 1.26 -7.07 -5.16
C SER A 261 -0.23 -7.28 -4.89
N GLY A 262 -0.59 -8.07 -3.86
CA GLY A 262 -1.99 -8.36 -3.55
C GLY A 262 -2.74 -7.10 -3.12
N TRP A 263 -2.12 -6.31 -2.24
CA TRP A 263 -2.69 -5.04 -1.79
C TRP A 263 -2.83 -3.99 -2.91
N ILE A 264 -1.80 -3.80 -3.76
CA ILE A 264 -1.89 -2.89 -4.91
C ILE A 264 -3.06 -3.31 -5.80
N ASN A 265 -3.16 -4.59 -6.13
CA ASN A 265 -4.26 -5.10 -6.95
C ASN A 265 -5.62 -4.89 -6.28
N ALA A 266 -5.71 -4.94 -4.95
CA ALA A 266 -6.94 -4.60 -4.24
C ALA A 266 -7.33 -3.13 -4.43
N VAL A 267 -6.39 -2.18 -4.29
CA VAL A 267 -6.65 -0.76 -4.62
C VAL A 267 -7.11 -0.62 -6.06
N LEU A 268 -6.41 -1.23 -7.02
CA LEU A 268 -6.74 -1.12 -8.43
C LEU A 268 -8.15 -1.68 -8.75
N ARG A 269 -8.59 -2.74 -8.07
CA ARG A 269 -9.98 -3.24 -8.19
C ARG A 269 -10.99 -2.30 -7.54
N VAL A 270 -10.68 -1.76 -6.36
CA VAL A 270 -11.55 -0.80 -5.64
C VAL A 270 -11.84 0.45 -6.46
N ILE A 271 -10.85 0.95 -7.21
CA ILE A 271 -11.01 2.13 -8.09
C ILE A 271 -11.54 1.76 -9.49
N GLY A 272 -11.87 0.50 -9.76
CA GLY A 272 -12.45 0.06 -11.03
C GLY A 272 -11.46 -0.15 -12.19
N ARG A 273 -10.15 -0.16 -11.93
CA ARG A 273 -9.12 -0.45 -12.95
C ARG A 273 -9.00 -1.95 -13.25
N GLY A 274 -9.10 -2.79 -12.23
CA GLY A 274 -8.79 -4.22 -12.32
C GLY A 274 -7.31 -4.53 -12.08
N ASN A 275 -6.90 -5.79 -12.25
CA ASN A 275 -5.56 -6.24 -11.85
C ASN A 275 -4.43 -5.73 -12.77
N TYR A 276 -3.24 -5.60 -12.21
CA TYR A 276 -1.97 -5.33 -12.90
C TYR A 276 -0.85 -6.14 -12.25
N ALA A 277 -0.13 -6.92 -13.06
CA ALA A 277 1.02 -7.69 -12.60
C ALA A 277 2.26 -6.79 -12.55
N LEU A 278 2.35 -5.95 -11.53
CA LEU A 278 3.50 -5.07 -11.30
C LEU A 278 4.74 -5.90 -10.90
N PRO A 279 5.88 -5.81 -11.59
CA PRO A 279 7.10 -6.53 -11.20
C PRO A 279 7.61 -6.11 -9.81
N THR A 280 8.42 -6.95 -9.16
CA THR A 280 9.09 -6.59 -7.90
C THR A 280 9.96 -5.34 -8.08
N GLY A 281 9.93 -4.45 -7.08
CA GLY A 281 10.53 -3.12 -7.12
C GLY A 281 9.92 -2.17 -8.16
N GLY A 282 8.77 -2.52 -8.73
CA GLY A 282 8.07 -1.68 -9.69
C GLY A 282 7.22 -0.60 -9.05
N LEU A 283 6.87 0.42 -9.84
CA LEU A 283 6.00 1.53 -9.50
C LEU A 283 4.83 1.61 -10.49
N ILE A 284 3.62 1.82 -9.97
CA ILE A 284 2.47 2.23 -10.77
C ILE A 284 1.89 3.52 -10.20
N VAL A 285 1.57 4.47 -11.07
CA VAL A 285 0.92 5.74 -10.70
C VAL A 285 -0.53 5.69 -11.17
N VAL A 286 -1.46 6.09 -10.30
CA VAL A 286 -2.89 6.17 -10.64
C VAL A 286 -3.49 7.48 -10.15
N VAL A 287 -4.38 8.05 -10.94
CA VAL A 287 -5.21 9.19 -10.53
C VAL A 287 -6.54 8.65 -10.04
N VAL A 288 -6.89 8.97 -8.80
CA VAL A 288 -8.09 8.48 -8.12
C VAL A 288 -9.03 9.65 -7.87
N LYS A 289 -10.26 9.54 -8.37
CA LYS A 289 -11.38 10.41 -8.01
C LYS A 289 -12.10 9.81 -6.81
N GLY A 290 -12.23 10.59 -5.74
CA GLY A 290 -13.12 10.30 -4.62
C GLY A 290 -14.37 11.17 -4.74
N SER A 291 -15.55 10.55 -4.65
CA SER A 291 -16.84 11.25 -4.56
C SER A 291 -17.53 10.90 -3.25
N PHE A 292 -17.77 11.90 -2.43
CA PHE A 292 -18.48 11.75 -1.15
C PHE A 292 -19.97 11.57 -1.41
N LEU A 293 -20.55 10.45 -0.98
CA LEU A 293 -21.92 10.05 -1.35
C LEU A 293 -23.02 10.63 -0.45
N ASN A 294 -22.68 11.13 0.75
CA ASN A 294 -23.67 11.66 1.71
C ASN A 294 -23.20 13.00 2.31
N GLY A 295 -23.43 14.10 1.58
CA GLY A 295 -23.39 15.47 2.10
C GLY A 295 -24.80 16.06 2.19
#